data_AF-A0A538T7Y0-F1
#
_entry.id   AF-A0A538T7Y0-F1
#
_cell.length_a   1.000
_cell.length_b   1.000
_cell.length_c   1.000
_cell.angle_alpha   90.00
_cell.angle_beta   90.00
_cell.angle_gamma   90.00
#
_symmetry.space_group_name_H-M   'P 1'
#
loop_
_entity.id
_entity.type
_entity.pdbx_description
1 polymer ?
#
loop_
_entity_poly.entity_id
_entity_poly.type
_entity_poly.pdbx_seq_one_letter_code
_entity_poly.pdbx_strand_id
1 'polypeptide(L)'
;MDRIPIVVGAQWGIPVVTHDLWDTGGNYMSEGHGFSYSSDLVWYENAGMSHDQIAQFMRDYYGVDVYEVLPDISPGGIHHIDTWAKLLDEETVLVKEVDVTDPDYARLEANAAAIAGLTDKYGRPFRVARVFCPPIPFGDAAYTNSLILNKRVFVPTFNMPESDAAALEVYRDLMPGYEVIGVDGSWLSQDALHCRVMGIPDRHMLRVDHNPVQGAGPGQPVSITMYVDDRSEAGLDMSSTALYWREAGASTFSGVPFAPASGTHWYVAQIPAQQPLAEVEYYVTARDATGRTASRPRTAPYAAYHFRVSGAAGPSADPGKGSLELTTSPTPFQNSSMVRFRQGAAGHVRLTVYDLQGREVARLVDRSLPPGAHEFEWSGRDTNGAPAPSGVYFIVLETAGERASRRVVLIR
;
A
#
# COMPACT_ATOMS: atom_id res chain seq x y z
N MET A 1 -24.97 -11.75 -19.32
CA MET A 1 -23.65 -12.26 -18.88
C MET A 1 -22.65 -11.94 -19.96
N ASP A 2 -21.63 -11.16 -19.64
CA ASP A 2 -20.52 -10.91 -20.57
C ASP A 2 -19.81 -12.23 -20.89
N ARG A 3 -19.59 -12.48 -22.19
CA ARG A 3 -18.98 -13.72 -22.68
C ARG A 3 -17.52 -13.55 -23.06
N ILE A 4 -17.01 -12.31 -23.11
CA ILE A 4 -15.63 -12.02 -23.51
C ILE A 4 -14.62 -12.80 -22.65
N PRO A 5 -14.69 -12.79 -21.29
CA PRO A 5 -13.75 -13.54 -20.46
C PRO A 5 -13.74 -15.04 -20.76
N ILE A 6 -14.91 -15.65 -20.99
CA ILE A 6 -15.05 -17.08 -21.30
C ILE A 6 -14.36 -17.43 -22.62
N VAL A 7 -14.57 -16.60 -23.66
CA VAL A 7 -13.98 -16.83 -24.98
C VAL A 7 -12.46 -16.66 -24.92
N VAL A 8 -11.98 -15.58 -24.30
CA VAL A 8 -10.54 -15.30 -24.16
C VAL A 8 -9.86 -16.39 -23.33
N GLY A 9 -10.45 -16.78 -22.19
CA GLY A 9 -9.91 -17.83 -21.33
C GLY A 9 -9.80 -19.18 -22.05
N ALA A 10 -10.84 -19.58 -22.80
CA ALA A 10 -10.79 -20.79 -23.61
C ALA A 10 -9.69 -20.73 -24.69
N GLN A 11 -9.55 -19.59 -25.38
CA GLN A 11 -8.52 -19.40 -26.40
C GLN A 11 -7.10 -19.46 -25.82
N TRP A 12 -6.89 -18.95 -24.60
CA TRP A 12 -5.57 -18.87 -23.97
C TRP A 12 -5.27 -20.03 -23.00
N GLY A 13 -6.19 -20.99 -22.86
CA GLY A 13 -6.03 -22.08 -21.91
C GLY A 13 -5.93 -21.59 -20.46
N ILE A 14 -6.73 -20.57 -20.12
CA ILE A 14 -6.85 -19.99 -18.78
C ILE A 14 -8.22 -20.40 -18.22
N PRO A 15 -8.26 -21.10 -17.07
CA PRO A 15 -9.52 -21.38 -16.39
C PRO A 15 -10.24 -20.07 -16.03
N VAL A 16 -11.53 -20.01 -16.32
CA VAL A 16 -12.38 -18.86 -15.99
C VAL A 16 -13.33 -19.28 -14.88
N VAL A 17 -13.31 -18.51 -13.79
CA VAL A 17 -14.25 -18.64 -12.68
C VAL A 17 -15.28 -17.51 -12.82
N THR A 18 -16.55 -17.82 -12.62
CA THR A 18 -17.66 -16.87 -12.70
C THR A 18 -18.33 -16.74 -11.35
N HIS A 19 -18.82 -15.54 -11.01
CA HIS A 19 -19.55 -15.24 -9.78
C HIS A 19 -20.77 -14.37 -10.06
N ASP A 20 -21.64 -14.23 -9.07
CA ASP A 20 -22.92 -13.50 -9.18
C ASP A 20 -22.82 -12.01 -8.81
N LEU A 21 -21.64 -11.53 -8.38
CA LEU A 21 -21.39 -10.10 -8.18
C LEU A 21 -21.37 -9.37 -9.54
N TRP A 22 -22.18 -8.33 -9.68
CA TRP A 22 -22.14 -7.40 -10.81
C TRP A 22 -21.01 -6.41 -10.56
N ASP A 23 -20.05 -6.35 -11.49
CA ASP A 23 -18.87 -5.51 -11.37
C ASP A 23 -18.36 -5.11 -12.77
N THR A 24 -17.52 -4.08 -12.81
CA THR A 24 -16.92 -3.51 -14.01
C THR A 24 -15.48 -3.11 -13.74
N GLY A 25 -14.55 -3.51 -14.61
CA GLY A 25 -13.12 -3.31 -14.40
C GLY A 25 -12.70 -1.85 -14.24
N GLY A 26 -13.44 -0.90 -14.85
CA GLY A 26 -13.19 0.53 -14.67
C GLY A 26 -13.53 1.05 -13.26
N ASN A 27 -14.40 0.34 -12.54
CA ASN A 27 -14.73 0.65 -11.15
C ASN A 27 -13.94 -0.17 -10.13
N TYR A 28 -12.81 -0.77 -10.52
CA TYR A 28 -11.98 -1.56 -9.62
C TYR A 28 -10.51 -1.22 -9.76
N MET A 29 -9.83 -1.00 -8.62
CA MET A 29 -8.38 -0.87 -8.56
C MET A 29 -7.84 -1.64 -7.36
N SER A 30 -6.67 -2.27 -7.51
CA SER A 30 -5.99 -2.96 -6.40
C SER A 30 -4.52 -2.56 -6.32
N GLU A 31 -4.03 -2.41 -5.09
CA GLU A 31 -2.61 -2.14 -4.83
C GLU A 31 -1.76 -3.43 -4.83
N GLY A 32 -2.40 -4.61 -4.89
CA GLY A 32 -1.72 -5.90 -5.09
C GLY A 32 -1.29 -6.62 -3.82
N HIS A 33 -1.63 -6.12 -2.63
CA HIS A 33 -1.31 -6.71 -1.34
C HIS A 33 -2.53 -6.85 -0.42
N GLY A 34 -3.68 -7.14 -1.01
CA GLY A 34 -4.91 -7.42 -0.29
C GLY A 34 -5.79 -6.18 -0.09
N PHE A 35 -5.43 -5.01 -0.61
CA PHE A 35 -6.33 -3.85 -0.63
C PHE A 35 -6.86 -3.59 -2.04
N SER A 36 -8.12 -3.20 -2.12
CA SER A 36 -8.74 -2.72 -3.36
C SER A 36 -9.81 -1.68 -3.11
N TYR A 37 -10.15 -0.95 -4.17
CA TYR A 37 -10.95 0.26 -4.14
C TYR A 37 -11.96 0.26 -5.29
N SER A 38 -13.16 0.74 -5.00
CA SER A 38 -14.21 1.01 -5.99
C SER A 38 -14.98 2.27 -5.60
N SER A 39 -15.73 2.83 -6.54
CA SER A 39 -16.82 3.74 -6.19
C SER A 39 -18.02 2.97 -5.61
N ASP A 40 -18.97 3.69 -5.02
CA ASP A 40 -20.22 3.15 -4.49
C ASP A 40 -21.19 2.59 -5.54
N LEU A 41 -20.87 2.67 -6.84
CA LEU A 41 -21.61 1.99 -7.92
C LEU A 41 -21.85 0.50 -7.61
N VAL A 42 -20.84 -0.19 -7.08
CA VAL A 42 -20.91 -1.61 -6.74
C VAL A 42 -22.07 -1.92 -5.79
N TRP A 43 -22.43 -1.00 -4.89
CA TRP A 43 -23.55 -1.19 -3.95
C TRP A 43 -24.90 -1.04 -4.65
N TYR A 44 -25.03 -0.09 -5.57
CA TYR A 44 -26.28 0.14 -6.29
C TYR A 44 -26.56 -0.98 -7.30
N GLU A 45 -25.53 -1.46 -8.01
CA GLU A 45 -25.67 -2.57 -8.96
C GLU A 45 -25.98 -3.90 -8.27
N ASN A 46 -25.61 -4.03 -7.00
CA ASN A 46 -25.82 -5.22 -6.19
C ASN A 46 -26.76 -4.96 -5.00
N ALA A 47 -27.82 -4.17 -5.17
CA ALA A 47 -28.75 -3.78 -4.10
C ALA A 47 -29.42 -4.95 -3.34
N GLY A 48 -29.34 -6.18 -3.87
CA GLY A 48 -29.78 -7.41 -3.20
C GLY A 48 -28.75 -8.04 -2.26
N MET A 49 -27.54 -7.51 -2.16
CA MET A 49 -26.44 -7.99 -1.33
C MET A 49 -26.10 -6.97 -0.23
N SER A 50 -25.73 -7.43 0.96
CA SER A 50 -25.13 -6.55 1.96
C SER A 50 -23.71 -6.17 1.58
N HIS A 51 -23.21 -5.06 2.12
CA HIS A 51 -21.83 -4.63 1.87
C HIS A 51 -20.81 -5.70 2.33
N ASP A 52 -21.09 -6.42 3.43
CA ASP A 52 -20.27 -7.53 3.90
C ASP A 52 -20.25 -8.71 2.91
N GLN A 53 -21.38 -9.02 2.28
CA GLN A 53 -21.43 -10.06 1.24
C GLN A 53 -20.59 -9.67 0.02
N ILE A 54 -20.66 -8.41 -0.41
CA ILE A 54 -19.83 -7.89 -1.51
C ILE A 54 -18.34 -7.97 -1.14
N ALA A 55 -17.95 -7.52 0.06
CA ALA A 55 -16.57 -7.62 0.53
C ALA A 55 -16.10 -9.09 0.62
N GLN A 56 -16.97 -10.02 1.01
CA GLN A 56 -16.67 -11.45 1.01
C GLN A 56 -16.44 -11.98 -0.42
N PHE A 57 -17.22 -11.54 -1.41
CA PHE A 57 -16.96 -11.89 -2.82
C PHE A 57 -15.58 -11.40 -3.28
N MET A 58 -15.22 -10.15 -2.96
CA MET A 58 -13.90 -9.60 -3.30
C MET A 58 -12.77 -10.42 -2.64
N ARG A 59 -12.98 -10.86 -1.41
CA ARG A 59 -12.03 -11.76 -0.73
C ARG A 59 -11.91 -13.11 -1.42
N ASP A 60 -13.03 -13.77 -1.70
CA ASP A 60 -13.04 -15.16 -2.19
C ASP A 60 -12.55 -15.29 -3.63
N TYR A 61 -12.84 -14.30 -4.48
CA TYR A 61 -12.53 -14.36 -5.91
C TYR A 61 -11.31 -13.52 -6.32
N TYR A 62 -11.04 -12.41 -5.62
CA TYR A 62 -9.95 -11.49 -5.96
C TYR A 62 -8.79 -11.53 -4.95
N GLY A 63 -8.95 -12.26 -3.83
CA GLY A 63 -7.91 -12.36 -2.80
C GLY A 63 -7.69 -11.06 -2.04
N VAL A 64 -8.73 -10.23 -1.92
CA VAL A 64 -8.70 -8.93 -1.25
C VAL A 64 -9.08 -9.07 0.23
N ASP A 65 -8.21 -8.61 1.12
CA ASP A 65 -8.46 -8.58 2.56
C ASP A 65 -9.31 -7.37 2.99
N VAL A 66 -9.08 -6.23 2.37
CA VAL A 66 -9.77 -4.98 2.65
C VAL A 66 -10.30 -4.39 1.35
N TYR A 67 -11.62 -4.29 1.27
CA TYR A 67 -12.33 -3.70 0.14
C TYR A 67 -12.92 -2.36 0.57
N GLU A 68 -12.31 -1.28 0.10
CA GLU A 68 -12.74 0.08 0.41
C GLU A 68 -13.63 0.62 -0.71
N VAL A 69 -14.79 1.16 -0.35
CA VAL A 69 -15.75 1.73 -1.30
C VAL A 69 -15.93 3.20 -1.00
N LEU A 70 -15.62 4.04 -1.99
CA LEU A 70 -15.66 5.49 -1.89
C LEU A 70 -16.91 6.05 -2.58
N PRO A 71 -17.53 7.13 -2.09
CA PRO A 71 -18.62 7.78 -2.83
C PRO A 71 -18.16 8.21 -4.22
N ASP A 72 -18.99 8.04 -5.25
CA ASP A 72 -18.66 8.61 -6.56
C ASP A 72 -18.59 10.14 -6.55
N ILE A 73 -17.85 10.70 -7.50
CA ILE A 73 -17.61 12.14 -7.60
C ILE A 73 -18.73 12.88 -8.33
N SER A 74 -19.64 12.19 -9.01
CA SER A 74 -20.68 12.83 -9.83
C SER A 74 -22.06 12.21 -9.55
N PRO A 75 -23.15 13.00 -9.60
CA PRO A 75 -24.50 12.47 -9.41
C PRO A 75 -25.04 11.69 -10.62
N GLY A 76 -24.26 11.58 -11.70
CA GLY A 76 -24.63 10.85 -12.89
C GLY A 76 -23.43 10.43 -13.72
N GLY A 77 -23.69 9.66 -14.77
CA GLY A 77 -22.65 9.06 -15.60
C GLY A 77 -22.41 7.61 -15.24
N ILE A 78 -21.19 7.13 -15.45
CA ILE A 78 -20.84 5.72 -15.25
C ILE A 78 -20.36 5.42 -13.84
N HIS A 79 -20.01 6.44 -13.05
CA HIS A 79 -19.54 6.32 -11.66
C HIS A 79 -18.33 5.38 -11.48
N HIS A 80 -17.40 5.35 -12.44
CA HIS A 80 -16.21 4.51 -12.34
C HIS A 80 -15.07 5.25 -11.63
N ILE A 81 -14.41 4.57 -10.68
CA ILE A 81 -13.26 5.11 -9.95
C ILE A 81 -12.10 5.55 -10.87
N ASP A 82 -11.88 4.86 -11.99
CA ASP A 82 -10.79 5.16 -12.93
C ASP A 82 -10.93 6.51 -13.66
N THR A 83 -12.11 7.15 -13.56
CA THR A 83 -12.37 8.47 -14.14
C THR A 83 -11.86 9.62 -13.26
N TRP A 84 -11.50 9.31 -12.00
CA TRP A 84 -11.10 10.33 -11.02
C TRP A 84 -9.99 9.93 -10.06
N ALA A 85 -9.64 8.65 -9.96
CA ALA A 85 -8.50 8.19 -9.18
C ALA A 85 -7.69 7.11 -9.91
N LYS A 86 -6.39 7.02 -9.57
CA LYS A 86 -5.49 5.97 -10.05
C LYS A 86 -4.41 5.62 -9.04
N LEU A 87 -4.28 4.34 -8.70
CA LEU A 87 -3.10 3.82 -8.01
C LEU A 87 -1.88 3.87 -8.93
N LEU A 88 -0.83 4.58 -8.53
CA LEU A 88 0.44 4.67 -9.27
C LEU A 88 1.47 3.64 -8.78
N ASP A 89 1.43 3.35 -7.47
CA ASP A 89 2.23 2.33 -6.79
C ASP A 89 1.47 1.83 -5.54
N GLU A 90 2.14 1.08 -4.66
CA GLU A 90 1.56 0.52 -3.43
C GLU A 90 1.11 1.56 -2.39
N GLU A 91 1.52 2.82 -2.51
CA GLU A 91 1.31 3.85 -1.49
C GLU A 91 0.85 5.20 -2.06
N THR A 92 0.79 5.37 -3.39
CA THR A 92 0.47 6.63 -4.06
C THR A 92 -0.80 6.50 -4.89
N VAL A 93 -1.81 7.32 -4.58
CA VAL A 93 -3.02 7.48 -5.38
C VAL A 93 -3.02 8.86 -6.02
N LEU A 94 -3.16 8.90 -7.34
CA LEU A 94 -3.39 10.13 -8.10
C LEU A 94 -4.89 10.40 -8.14
N VAL A 95 -5.31 11.58 -7.68
CA VAL A 95 -6.71 12.02 -7.65
C VAL A 95 -6.90 13.24 -8.55
N LYS A 96 -7.98 13.22 -9.33
CA LYS A 96 -8.40 14.33 -10.19
C LYS A 96 -8.55 15.62 -9.38
N GLU A 97 -8.09 16.72 -9.95
CA GLU A 97 -8.27 18.07 -9.45
C GLU A 97 -8.98 18.88 -10.52
N VAL A 98 -9.93 19.71 -10.11
CA VAL A 98 -10.76 20.55 -10.98
C VAL A 98 -10.78 21.96 -10.41
N ASP A 99 -11.33 22.92 -11.15
CA ASP A 99 -11.50 24.28 -10.65
C ASP A 99 -12.42 24.30 -9.41
N VAL A 100 -12.19 25.23 -8.48
CA VAL A 100 -12.98 25.36 -7.24
C VAL A 100 -14.46 25.68 -7.51
N THR A 101 -14.80 26.17 -8.70
CA THR A 101 -16.16 26.43 -9.14
C THR A 101 -16.85 25.22 -9.77
N ASP A 102 -16.11 24.13 -10.01
CA ASP A 102 -16.64 22.89 -10.56
C ASP A 102 -17.61 22.21 -9.57
N PRO A 103 -18.77 21.70 -10.04
CA PRO A 103 -19.75 21.04 -9.17
C PRO A 103 -19.22 19.78 -8.47
N ASP A 104 -18.17 19.14 -8.98
CA ASP A 104 -17.59 17.91 -8.43
C ASP A 104 -16.39 18.18 -7.50
N TYR A 105 -15.90 19.43 -7.42
CA TYR A 105 -14.76 19.85 -6.60
C TYR A 105 -14.86 19.35 -5.15
N ALA A 106 -15.99 19.62 -4.48
CA ALA A 106 -16.15 19.26 -3.06
C ALA A 106 -16.12 17.74 -2.81
N ARG A 107 -16.62 16.93 -3.76
CA ARG A 107 -16.59 15.47 -3.68
C ARG A 107 -15.19 14.93 -3.92
N LEU A 108 -14.46 15.51 -4.88
CA LEU A 108 -13.06 15.18 -5.13
C LEU A 108 -12.17 15.47 -3.92
N GLU A 109 -12.32 16.63 -3.28
CA GLU A 109 -11.58 16.96 -2.06
C GLU A 109 -11.92 16.03 -0.90
N ALA A 110 -13.20 15.66 -0.73
CA ALA A 110 -13.62 14.72 0.30
C ALA A 110 -13.01 13.31 0.08
N ASN A 111 -13.01 12.82 -1.16
CA ASN A 111 -12.41 11.52 -1.49
C ASN A 111 -10.88 11.55 -1.35
N ALA A 112 -10.22 12.64 -1.76
CA ALA A 112 -8.80 12.84 -1.53
C ALA A 112 -8.46 12.78 -0.02
N ALA A 113 -9.24 13.45 0.82
CA ALA A 113 -9.06 13.42 2.27
C ALA A 113 -9.34 12.03 2.87
N ALA A 114 -10.35 11.32 2.37
CA ALA A 114 -10.66 9.96 2.80
C ALA A 114 -9.50 9.00 2.48
N ILE A 115 -8.98 9.03 1.26
CA ILE A 115 -7.82 8.22 0.83
C ILE A 115 -6.59 8.55 1.66
N ALA A 116 -6.31 9.82 1.94
CA ALA A 116 -5.19 10.23 2.79
C ALA A 116 -5.29 9.71 4.23
N GLY A 117 -6.49 9.38 4.70
CA GLY A 117 -6.75 8.75 6.00
C GLY A 117 -6.54 7.23 6.02
N LEU A 118 -6.36 6.60 4.86
CA LEU A 118 -6.12 5.15 4.75
C LEU A 118 -4.64 4.82 4.92
N THR A 119 -4.37 3.56 5.23
CA THR A 119 -3.00 3.03 5.30
C THR A 119 -2.84 1.81 4.41
N ASP A 120 -1.64 1.64 3.86
CA ASP A 120 -1.24 0.41 3.17
C ASP A 120 -1.18 -0.80 4.12
N LYS A 121 -0.84 -1.98 3.59
CA LYS A 121 -0.69 -3.20 4.40
C LYS A 121 0.38 -3.12 5.50
N TYR A 122 1.32 -2.18 5.40
CA TYR A 122 2.37 -1.94 6.38
C TYR A 122 1.99 -0.87 7.42
N GLY A 123 0.78 -0.31 7.31
CA GLY A 123 0.30 0.75 8.19
C GLY A 123 0.85 2.14 7.85
N ARG A 124 1.42 2.32 6.66
CA ARG A 124 1.91 3.62 6.17
C ARG A 124 0.77 4.37 5.51
N PRO A 125 0.64 5.69 5.74
CA PRO A 125 -0.43 6.47 5.13
C PRO A 125 -0.29 6.51 3.61
N PHE A 126 -1.41 6.48 2.89
CA PHE A 126 -1.38 6.72 1.44
C PHE A 126 -0.97 8.16 1.14
N ARG A 127 -0.08 8.33 0.16
CA ARG A 127 0.23 9.59 -0.48
C ARG A 127 -0.84 9.91 -1.52
N VAL A 128 -1.56 11.01 -1.30
CA VAL A 128 -2.49 11.54 -2.30
C VAL A 128 -1.77 12.58 -3.16
N ALA A 129 -1.65 12.29 -4.44
CA ALA A 129 -1.17 13.22 -5.45
C ALA A 129 -2.35 13.77 -6.26
N ARG A 130 -2.17 14.93 -6.88
CA ARG A 130 -3.24 15.61 -7.65
C ARG A 130 -2.81 15.82 -9.11
N VAL A 131 -3.78 15.75 -10.02
CA VAL A 131 -3.60 16.15 -11.42
C VAL A 131 -4.76 17.06 -11.83
N PHE A 132 -4.43 18.28 -12.23
CA PHE A 132 -5.43 19.23 -12.71
C PHE A 132 -6.00 18.79 -14.06
N CYS A 133 -7.31 18.62 -14.09
CA CYS A 133 -8.11 18.20 -15.21
C CYS A 133 -9.03 19.35 -15.62
N PRO A 134 -8.65 20.16 -16.62
CA PRO A 134 -9.44 21.32 -17.02
C PRO A 134 -10.75 20.90 -17.72
N PRO A 135 -11.73 21.81 -17.81
CA PRO A 135 -12.97 21.57 -18.55
C PRO A 135 -12.71 21.27 -20.02
N ILE A 136 -13.47 20.31 -20.55
CA ILE A 136 -13.58 19.96 -21.98
C ILE A 136 -15.06 20.02 -22.39
N PRO A 137 -15.41 19.89 -23.68
CA PRO A 137 -16.81 19.69 -24.06
C PRO A 137 -17.38 18.46 -23.33
N PHE A 138 -18.44 18.67 -22.54
CA PHE A 138 -19.14 17.63 -21.77
C PHE A 138 -18.30 16.98 -20.65
N GLY A 139 -17.69 17.82 -19.79
CA GLY A 139 -17.05 17.41 -18.54
C GLY A 139 -15.63 17.97 -18.43
N ASP A 140 -14.71 17.20 -17.89
CA ASP A 140 -13.31 17.58 -17.71
C ASP A 140 -12.38 16.55 -18.35
N ALA A 141 -11.13 16.94 -18.60
CA ALA A 141 -10.09 16.00 -18.99
C ALA A 141 -10.02 14.83 -17.98
N ALA A 142 -9.67 13.65 -18.47
CA ALA A 142 -9.61 12.43 -17.67
C ALA A 142 -8.18 11.88 -17.62
N TYR A 143 -7.21 12.71 -17.17
CA TYR A 143 -5.80 12.30 -17.11
C TYR A 143 -5.52 11.13 -16.15
N THR A 144 -6.39 10.86 -15.18
CA THR A 144 -6.34 9.68 -14.32
C THR A 144 -6.70 8.39 -15.06
N ASN A 145 -7.41 8.48 -16.18
CA ASN A 145 -7.82 7.35 -17.01
C ASN A 145 -6.67 6.86 -17.91
N SER A 146 -5.49 6.73 -17.31
CA SER A 146 -4.23 6.32 -17.93
C SER A 146 -3.99 4.81 -17.79
N LEU A 147 -3.04 4.28 -18.55
CA LEU A 147 -2.61 2.88 -18.50
C LEU A 147 -1.16 2.78 -18.01
N ILE A 148 -0.93 1.99 -16.96
CA ILE A 148 0.42 1.58 -16.56
C ILE A 148 0.68 0.20 -17.18
N LEU A 149 1.72 0.10 -18.01
CA LEU A 149 2.11 -1.13 -18.66
C LEU A 149 3.61 -1.34 -18.50
N ASN A 150 3.98 -2.27 -17.61
CA ASN A 150 5.36 -2.56 -17.24
C ASN A 150 6.11 -1.32 -16.72
N LYS A 151 7.04 -0.76 -17.50
CA LYS A 151 7.82 0.44 -17.17
C LYS A 151 7.38 1.66 -17.99
N ARG A 152 6.16 1.63 -18.52
CA ARG A 152 5.55 2.71 -19.32
C ARG A 152 4.25 3.16 -18.71
N VAL A 153 3.93 4.45 -18.87
CA VAL A 153 2.65 5.03 -18.51
C VAL A 153 2.11 5.78 -19.71
N PHE A 154 0.91 5.40 -20.14
CA PHE A 154 0.22 6.02 -21.26
C PHE A 154 -0.90 6.89 -20.71
N VAL A 155 -0.84 8.20 -20.95
CA VAL A 155 -1.77 9.18 -20.40
C VAL A 155 -2.60 9.76 -21.57
N PRO A 156 -3.94 9.74 -21.51
CA PRO A 156 -4.75 10.34 -22.57
C PRO A 156 -4.51 11.86 -22.65
N THR A 157 -4.35 12.40 -23.86
CA THR A 157 -4.20 13.84 -24.13
C THR A 157 -5.43 14.40 -24.83
N PHE A 158 -5.81 15.64 -24.49
CA PHE A 158 -7.12 16.23 -24.84
C PHE A 158 -7.02 17.38 -25.85
N ASN A 159 -5.92 17.45 -26.61
CA ASN A 159 -5.64 18.54 -27.54
C ASN A 159 -5.58 19.91 -26.83
N MET A 160 -4.98 19.91 -25.63
CA MET A 160 -4.79 21.07 -24.76
C MET A 160 -3.30 21.14 -24.38
N PRO A 161 -2.41 21.64 -25.27
CA PRO A 161 -0.97 21.42 -25.15
C PRO A 161 -0.34 21.78 -23.80
N GLU A 162 -0.78 22.86 -23.17
CA GLU A 162 -0.27 23.29 -21.86
C GLU A 162 -0.74 22.36 -20.73
N SER A 163 -2.03 22.03 -20.70
CA SER A 163 -2.60 21.13 -19.69
C SER A 163 -2.16 19.69 -19.88
N ASP A 164 -2.05 19.21 -21.12
CA ASP A 164 -1.52 17.90 -21.48
C ASP A 164 -0.06 17.78 -21.00
N ALA A 165 0.77 18.80 -21.29
CA ALA A 165 2.17 18.82 -20.84
C ALA A 165 2.28 18.83 -19.31
N ALA A 166 1.45 19.62 -18.62
CA ALA A 166 1.43 19.66 -17.15
C ALA A 166 1.02 18.31 -16.54
N ALA A 167 -0.03 17.67 -17.08
CA ALA A 167 -0.46 16.36 -16.61
C ALA A 167 0.61 15.28 -16.83
N LEU A 168 1.29 15.28 -17.99
CA LEU A 168 2.39 14.36 -18.24
C LEU A 168 3.56 14.58 -17.27
N GLU A 169 3.84 15.83 -16.88
CA GLU A 169 4.90 16.13 -15.91
C GLU A 169 4.56 15.62 -14.51
N VAL A 170 3.30 15.73 -14.07
CA VAL A 170 2.84 15.11 -12.82
C VAL A 170 3.15 13.62 -12.79
N TYR A 171 2.89 12.90 -13.88
CA TYR A 171 3.24 11.48 -13.97
C TYR A 171 4.77 11.24 -13.95
N ARG A 172 5.57 12.08 -14.62
CA ARG A 172 7.04 11.94 -14.61
C ARG A 172 7.63 12.15 -13.22
N ASP A 173 7.13 13.13 -12.49
CA ASP A 173 7.54 13.45 -11.13
C ASP A 173 7.16 12.35 -10.14
N LEU A 174 5.96 11.81 -10.28
CA LEU A 174 5.44 10.77 -9.38
C LEU A 174 5.98 9.37 -9.70
N MET A 175 6.38 9.11 -10.95
CA MET A 175 6.76 7.77 -11.41
C MET A 175 8.18 7.77 -12.00
N PRO A 176 9.22 8.06 -11.19
CA PRO A 176 10.59 8.14 -11.68
C PRO A 176 11.05 6.82 -12.32
N GLY A 177 11.70 6.95 -13.47
CA GLY A 177 12.19 5.83 -14.28
C GLY A 177 11.14 5.14 -15.15
N TYR A 178 9.86 5.55 -15.09
CA TYR A 178 8.88 5.16 -16.09
C TYR A 178 9.00 6.03 -17.34
N GLU A 179 8.73 5.45 -18.50
CA GLU A 179 8.54 6.18 -19.75
C GLU A 179 7.09 6.69 -19.81
N VAL A 180 6.90 8.01 -19.67
CA VAL A 180 5.58 8.65 -19.71
C VAL A 180 5.25 9.15 -21.11
N ILE A 181 4.15 8.65 -21.67
CA ILE A 181 3.75 8.80 -23.07
C ILE A 181 2.34 9.40 -23.13
N GLY A 182 2.19 10.56 -23.77
CA GLY A 182 0.88 11.12 -24.10
C GLY A 182 0.24 10.37 -25.27
N VAL A 183 -1.05 10.09 -25.20
CA VAL A 183 -1.80 9.35 -26.23
C VAL A 183 -2.99 10.18 -26.69
N ASP A 184 -2.89 10.66 -27.92
CA ASP A 184 -3.97 11.38 -28.58
C ASP A 184 -5.14 10.43 -28.89
N GLY A 185 -6.36 10.96 -28.81
CA GLY A 185 -7.56 10.23 -29.20
C GLY A 185 -8.83 11.02 -29.02
N SER A 186 -9.95 10.41 -29.37
CA SER A 186 -11.29 10.96 -29.12
C SER A 186 -11.76 10.50 -27.74
N TRP A 187 -11.26 11.18 -26.72
CA TRP A 187 -11.54 10.90 -25.31
C TRP A 187 -12.73 11.72 -24.81
N LEU A 188 -13.45 11.16 -23.85
CA LEU A 188 -14.53 11.79 -23.12
C LEU A 188 -14.17 11.87 -21.63
N SER A 189 -14.87 12.72 -20.88
CA SER A 189 -14.63 12.90 -19.43
C SER A 189 -14.73 11.59 -18.62
N GLN A 190 -15.55 10.65 -19.07
CA GLN A 190 -15.79 9.37 -18.41
C GLN A 190 -15.46 8.16 -19.31
N ASP A 191 -14.80 8.35 -20.45
CA ASP A 191 -14.38 7.26 -21.33
C ASP A 191 -13.14 7.69 -22.11
N ALA A 192 -11.97 7.25 -21.64
CA ALA A 192 -10.69 7.54 -22.26
C ALA A 192 -9.85 6.27 -22.42
N LEU A 193 -8.54 6.36 -22.20
CA LEU A 193 -7.62 5.28 -22.55
C LEU A 193 -7.84 4.03 -21.70
N HIS A 194 -7.92 4.16 -20.37
CA HIS A 194 -8.03 3.03 -19.44
C HIS A 194 -9.32 2.23 -19.66
N CYS A 195 -10.44 2.90 -19.94
CA CYS A 195 -11.73 2.23 -20.18
C CYS A 195 -11.73 1.30 -21.41
N ARG A 196 -10.77 1.48 -22.33
CA ARG A 196 -10.71 0.80 -23.63
C ARG A 196 -9.60 -0.25 -23.71
N VAL A 197 -8.94 -0.54 -22.60
CA VAL A 197 -7.81 -1.48 -22.52
C VAL A 197 -7.92 -2.36 -21.28
N MET A 198 -7.28 -3.52 -21.32
CA MET A 198 -7.16 -4.39 -20.15
C MET A 198 -5.75 -4.97 -20.07
N GLY A 199 -5.10 -4.80 -18.92
CA GLY A 199 -3.81 -5.42 -18.64
C GLY A 199 -3.95 -6.93 -18.44
N ILE A 200 -3.04 -7.70 -19.01
CA ILE A 200 -2.97 -9.16 -18.83
C ILE A 200 -1.71 -9.49 -18.02
N PRO A 201 -1.83 -9.97 -16.77
CA PRO A 201 -0.69 -10.37 -15.95
C PRO A 201 0.09 -11.54 -16.57
N ASP A 202 1.40 -11.60 -16.35
CA ASP A 202 2.21 -12.78 -16.68
C ASP A 202 1.86 -13.94 -15.72
N ARG A 203 1.41 -15.07 -16.28
CA ARG A 203 1.07 -16.29 -15.51
C ARG A 203 2.28 -16.91 -14.80
N HIS A 204 3.48 -16.61 -15.28
CA HIS A 204 4.75 -17.04 -14.70
C HIS A 204 5.52 -15.87 -14.09
N MET A 205 4.80 -14.84 -13.64
CA MET A 205 5.38 -13.65 -13.04
C MET A 205 6.30 -14.00 -11.86
N LEU A 206 7.49 -13.43 -11.88
CA LEU A 206 8.32 -13.29 -10.70
C LEU A 206 7.86 -12.06 -9.92
N ARG A 207 7.17 -12.26 -8.80
CA ARG A 207 6.72 -11.19 -7.92
C ARG A 207 7.75 -10.97 -6.82
N VAL A 208 8.18 -9.72 -6.65
CA VAL A 208 9.08 -9.29 -5.58
C VAL A 208 8.39 -8.22 -4.77
N ASP A 209 8.25 -8.40 -3.46
CA ASP A 209 7.74 -7.38 -2.56
C ASP A 209 8.73 -7.07 -1.45
N HIS A 210 8.70 -5.83 -1.00
CA HIS A 210 9.59 -5.30 0.02
C HIS A 210 8.83 -4.24 0.83
N ASN A 211 9.12 -4.13 2.13
CA ASN A 211 8.69 -3.00 2.95
C ASN A 211 9.88 -2.06 3.12
N PRO A 212 9.88 -0.87 2.48
CA PRO A 212 11.00 0.05 2.55
C PRO A 212 11.33 0.46 3.98
N VAL A 213 12.60 0.31 4.36
CA VAL A 213 13.14 0.86 5.61
C VAL A 213 12.96 2.37 5.62
N GLN A 214 12.35 2.89 6.69
CA GLN A 214 12.08 4.33 6.86
C GLN A 214 13.23 5.07 7.56
N GLY A 215 14.14 4.35 8.21
CA GLY A 215 15.29 4.91 8.93
C GLY A 215 16.11 3.81 9.60
N ALA A 216 17.34 4.15 10.00
CA ALA A 216 18.24 3.23 10.68
C ALA A 216 19.03 3.91 11.81
N GLY A 217 19.46 3.13 12.79
CA GLY A 217 20.40 3.59 13.82
C GLY A 217 21.84 3.67 13.31
N PRO A 218 22.68 4.57 13.86
CA PRO A 218 24.07 4.68 13.44
C PRO A 218 24.90 3.47 13.87
N GLY A 219 25.90 3.13 13.05
CA GLY A 219 26.92 2.14 13.41
C GLY A 219 26.42 0.69 13.48
N GLN A 220 25.20 0.39 13.03
CA GLN A 220 24.66 -0.96 12.91
C GLN A 220 24.32 -1.28 11.46
N PRO A 221 24.54 -2.53 11.00
CA PRO A 221 24.03 -2.98 9.71
C PRO A 221 22.50 -2.86 9.64
N VAL A 222 21.98 -2.53 8.47
CA VAL A 222 20.54 -2.39 8.23
C VAL A 222 20.03 -3.65 7.52
N SER A 223 19.17 -4.41 8.19
CA SER A 223 18.55 -5.60 7.62
C SER A 223 17.45 -5.22 6.62
N ILE A 224 17.59 -5.71 5.40
CA ILE A 224 16.62 -5.55 4.32
C ILE A 224 16.00 -6.92 4.04
N THR A 225 14.66 -7.01 4.09
CA THR A 225 13.92 -8.25 3.82
C THR A 225 13.14 -8.16 2.53
N MET A 226 13.11 -9.24 1.74
CA MET A 226 12.40 -9.30 0.48
C MET A 226 11.55 -10.57 0.44
N TYR A 227 10.30 -10.44 0.00
CA TYR A 227 9.43 -11.56 -0.32
C TYR A 227 9.47 -11.83 -1.82
N VAL A 228 9.63 -13.09 -2.23
CA VAL A 228 9.67 -13.49 -3.64
C VAL A 228 8.74 -14.65 -3.92
N ASP A 229 7.72 -14.38 -4.72
CA ASP A 229 6.76 -15.36 -5.22
C ASP A 229 7.06 -15.65 -6.71
N ASP A 230 7.72 -16.79 -6.94
CA ASP A 230 8.08 -17.29 -8.26
C ASP A 230 6.94 -18.16 -8.82
N ARG A 231 6.07 -17.57 -9.63
CA ARG A 231 4.95 -18.28 -10.28
C ARG A 231 5.38 -19.19 -11.42
N SER A 232 6.65 -19.14 -11.84
CA SER A 232 7.19 -20.11 -12.78
C SER A 232 7.53 -21.44 -12.12
N GLU A 233 7.71 -21.44 -10.79
CA GLU A 233 8.19 -22.58 -9.99
C GLU A 233 9.56 -23.12 -10.44
N ALA A 234 10.30 -22.37 -11.25
CA ALA A 234 11.61 -22.76 -11.75
C ALA A 234 12.72 -22.60 -10.69
N GLY A 235 12.45 -21.86 -9.63
CA GLY A 235 13.39 -21.54 -8.55
C GLY A 235 14.17 -20.26 -8.83
N LEU A 236 14.75 -19.66 -7.79
CA LEU A 236 15.53 -18.43 -7.92
C LEU A 236 16.97 -18.67 -8.34
N ASP A 237 17.46 -17.84 -9.24
CA ASP A 237 18.88 -17.63 -9.47
C ASP A 237 19.45 -16.75 -8.35
N MET A 238 19.92 -17.40 -7.28
CA MET A 238 20.51 -16.72 -6.12
C MET A 238 21.81 -15.98 -6.44
N SER A 239 22.46 -16.26 -7.58
CA SER A 239 23.65 -15.50 -8.01
C SER A 239 23.30 -14.12 -8.58
N SER A 240 22.06 -13.95 -9.04
CA SER A 240 21.52 -12.70 -9.61
C SER A 240 20.42 -12.06 -8.74
N THR A 241 20.19 -12.59 -7.53
CA THR A 241 19.21 -12.08 -6.57
C THR A 241 19.93 -11.32 -5.47
N ALA A 242 19.82 -9.98 -5.50
CA ALA A 242 20.69 -9.11 -4.72
C ALA A 242 19.99 -7.82 -4.27
N LEU A 243 20.53 -7.27 -3.18
CA LEU A 243 20.31 -5.92 -2.71
C LEU A 243 21.39 -5.03 -3.32
N TYR A 244 21.01 -3.86 -3.81
CA TYR A 244 21.94 -2.85 -4.31
C TYR A 244 21.76 -1.57 -3.50
N TRP A 245 22.85 -1.03 -2.95
CA TRP A 245 22.80 0.18 -2.12
C TRP A 245 23.96 1.14 -2.39
N ARG A 246 23.81 2.40 -2.02
CA ARG A 246 24.87 3.42 -2.03
C ARG A 246 24.57 4.54 -1.04
N GLU A 247 25.59 5.30 -0.65
CA GLU A 247 25.38 6.61 -0.03
C GLU A 247 24.90 7.62 -1.09
N ALA A 248 23.97 8.50 -0.73
CA ALA A 248 23.40 9.48 -1.64
C ALA A 248 24.51 10.35 -2.27
N GLY A 249 24.45 10.53 -3.58
CA GLY A 249 25.47 11.24 -4.36
C GLY A 249 26.60 10.35 -4.91
N ALA A 250 26.73 9.09 -4.46
CA ALA A 250 27.63 8.14 -5.10
C ALA A 250 27.14 7.73 -6.50
N SER A 251 28.06 7.53 -7.44
CA SER A 251 27.72 7.23 -8.84
C SER A 251 27.37 5.76 -9.10
N THR A 252 27.71 4.84 -8.18
CA THR A 252 27.52 3.39 -8.38
C THR A 252 26.89 2.74 -7.15
N PHE A 253 26.11 1.68 -7.40
CA PHE A 253 25.53 0.85 -6.34
C PHE A 253 26.45 -0.34 -6.02
N SER A 254 26.61 -0.62 -4.73
CA SER A 254 27.25 -1.81 -4.18
C SER A 254 26.24 -2.94 -4.04
N GLY A 255 26.56 -4.12 -4.57
CA GLY A 255 25.70 -5.30 -4.49
C GLY A 255 25.98 -6.16 -3.25
N VAL A 256 24.92 -6.64 -2.61
CA VAL A 256 24.94 -7.60 -1.49
C VAL A 256 24.00 -8.76 -1.84
N PRO A 257 24.48 -10.01 -1.87
CA PRO A 257 23.62 -11.15 -2.19
C PRO A 257 22.56 -11.35 -1.09
N PHE A 258 21.35 -11.71 -1.52
CA PHE A 258 20.32 -12.17 -0.58
C PHE A 258 20.60 -13.60 -0.12
N ALA A 259 20.22 -13.90 1.12
CA ALA A 259 20.17 -15.25 1.66
C ALA A 259 18.74 -15.61 2.08
N PRO A 260 18.34 -16.90 2.07
CA PRO A 260 17.06 -17.32 2.61
C PRO A 260 16.89 -16.89 4.09
N ALA A 261 15.73 -16.36 4.43
CA ALA A 261 15.34 -16.02 5.80
C ALA A 261 14.38 -17.07 6.38
N SER A 262 13.93 -16.86 7.62
CA SER A 262 12.92 -17.71 8.24
C SER A 262 11.57 -17.56 7.52
N GLY A 263 11.01 -18.67 7.05
CA GLY A 263 9.75 -18.72 6.31
C GLY A 263 9.95 -18.94 4.81
N THR A 264 8.97 -19.56 4.17
CA THR A 264 8.98 -19.78 2.71
C THR A 264 8.94 -18.42 2.00
N HIS A 265 9.70 -18.27 0.91
CA HIS A 265 9.73 -17.07 0.05
C HIS A 265 10.39 -15.81 0.63
N TRP A 266 10.90 -15.84 1.86
CA TRP A 266 11.55 -14.69 2.48
C TRP A 266 13.07 -14.75 2.33
N TYR A 267 13.66 -13.60 2.04
CA TYR A 267 15.09 -13.42 1.87
C TYR A 267 15.57 -12.19 2.65
N VAL A 268 16.81 -12.24 3.14
CA VAL A 268 17.43 -11.14 3.89
C VAL A 268 18.83 -10.82 3.36
N ALA A 269 19.14 -9.53 3.29
CA ALA A 269 20.46 -9.00 3.03
C ALA A 269 20.71 -7.84 4.00
N GLN A 270 21.97 -7.45 4.20
CA GLN A 270 22.32 -6.36 5.10
C GLN A 270 23.10 -5.28 4.36
N ILE A 271 22.61 -4.04 4.46
CA ILE A 271 23.42 -2.87 4.16
C ILE A 271 24.45 -2.74 5.30
N PRO A 272 25.76 -2.63 5.00
CA PRO A 272 26.78 -2.41 6.03
C PRO A 272 26.49 -1.20 6.91
N ALA A 273 27.07 -1.17 8.11
CA ALA A 273 26.89 -0.05 9.03
C ALA A 273 27.28 1.29 8.39
N GLN A 274 26.42 2.29 8.57
CA GLN A 274 26.57 3.62 8.00
C GLN A 274 26.90 4.65 9.08
N GLN A 275 27.52 5.76 8.66
CA GLN A 275 27.83 6.87 9.57
C GLN A 275 26.54 7.60 9.99
N PRO A 276 26.53 8.23 11.19
CA PRO A 276 25.43 9.08 11.60
C PRO A 276 25.07 10.12 10.53
N LEU A 277 23.76 10.35 10.32
CA LEU A 277 23.22 11.30 9.34
C LEU A 277 23.50 10.97 7.87
N ALA A 278 24.10 9.81 7.56
CA ALA A 278 24.23 9.35 6.18
C ALA A 278 22.86 9.16 5.53
N GLU A 279 22.75 9.59 4.28
CA GLU A 279 21.61 9.35 3.41
C GLU A 279 21.94 8.15 2.53
N VAL A 280 21.06 7.15 2.49
CA VAL A 280 21.30 5.87 1.80
C VAL A 280 20.21 5.64 0.79
N GLU A 281 20.61 5.27 -0.42
CA GLU A 281 19.71 4.85 -1.50
C GLU A 281 19.89 3.36 -1.77
N TYR A 282 18.80 2.63 -1.98
CA TYR A 282 18.87 1.20 -2.27
C TYR A 282 17.67 0.67 -3.07
N TYR A 283 17.83 -0.49 -3.69
CA TYR A 283 16.76 -1.26 -4.30
C TYR A 283 17.04 -2.76 -4.17
N VAL A 284 16.00 -3.56 -4.33
CA VAL A 284 16.10 -5.03 -4.29
C VAL A 284 15.76 -5.60 -5.66
N THR A 285 16.40 -6.71 -6.02
CA THR A 285 16.09 -7.44 -7.25
C THR A 285 16.13 -8.94 -7.03
N ALA A 286 15.27 -9.65 -7.75
CA ALA A 286 15.32 -11.10 -7.88
C ALA A 286 15.36 -11.51 -9.35
N ARG A 287 15.91 -12.69 -9.58
CA ARG A 287 15.88 -13.37 -10.87
C ARG A 287 15.48 -14.82 -10.67
N ASP A 288 14.60 -15.33 -11.52
CA ASP A 288 14.27 -16.76 -11.54
C ASP A 288 15.15 -17.54 -12.52
N ALA A 289 15.12 -18.86 -12.45
CA ALA A 289 15.90 -19.75 -13.32
C ALA A 289 15.42 -19.71 -14.78
N THR A 290 14.23 -19.15 -15.06
CA THR A 290 13.76 -18.89 -16.43
C THR A 290 14.38 -17.63 -17.03
N GLY A 291 15.01 -16.80 -16.19
CA GLY A 291 15.66 -15.56 -16.55
C GLY A 291 14.81 -14.31 -16.35
N ARG A 292 13.57 -14.41 -15.83
CA ARG A 292 12.75 -13.24 -15.51
C ARG A 292 13.37 -12.49 -14.34
N THR A 293 13.20 -11.18 -14.35
CA THR A 293 13.70 -10.30 -13.30
C THR A 293 12.58 -9.41 -12.78
N ALA A 294 12.63 -9.14 -11.49
CA ALA A 294 11.74 -8.19 -10.85
C ALA A 294 12.49 -7.41 -9.78
N SER A 295 12.12 -6.14 -9.63
CA SER A 295 12.78 -5.22 -8.69
C SER A 295 11.77 -4.40 -7.89
N ARG A 296 12.23 -3.88 -6.76
CA ARG A 296 11.53 -2.87 -5.96
C ARG A 296 12.51 -1.72 -5.62
N PRO A 297 12.22 -0.46 -6.02
CA PRO A 297 11.09 -0.04 -6.87
C PRO A 297 11.11 -0.71 -8.26
N ARG A 298 9.96 -0.77 -8.94
CA ARG A 298 9.83 -1.48 -10.24
C ARG A 298 10.79 -0.97 -11.32
N THR A 299 11.11 0.32 -11.26
CA THR A 299 11.97 1.02 -12.22
C THR A 299 13.44 1.05 -11.81
N ALA A 300 13.84 0.34 -10.77
CA ALA A 300 15.25 0.18 -10.45
C ALA A 300 16.09 -0.25 -11.68
N PRO A 301 17.33 0.26 -11.82
CA PRO A 301 18.05 1.14 -10.88
C PRO A 301 17.72 2.64 -11.02
N TYR A 302 16.79 3.04 -11.89
CA TYR A 302 16.47 4.46 -12.12
C TYR A 302 15.77 5.11 -10.92
N ALA A 303 14.97 4.34 -10.19
CA ALA A 303 14.42 4.72 -8.90
C ALA A 303 14.97 3.81 -7.81
N ALA A 304 15.14 4.36 -6.62
CA ALA A 304 15.61 3.67 -5.42
C ALA A 304 14.83 4.17 -4.20
N TYR A 305 14.70 3.31 -3.20
CA TYR A 305 14.25 3.74 -1.88
C TYR A 305 15.35 4.53 -1.20
N HIS A 306 14.94 5.42 -0.29
CA HIS A 306 15.84 6.31 0.42
C HIS A 306 15.54 6.26 1.93
N PHE A 307 16.58 6.20 2.76
CA PHE A 307 16.44 6.39 4.20
C PHE A 307 17.63 7.15 4.78
N ARG A 308 17.38 7.79 5.92
CA ARG A 308 18.40 8.49 6.69
C ARG A 308 18.82 7.70 7.91
N VAL A 309 20.12 7.67 8.18
CA VAL A 309 20.68 7.16 9.43
C VAL A 309 20.51 8.23 10.52
N SER A 310 19.96 7.86 11.67
CA SER A 310 19.81 8.80 12.78
C SER A 310 21.17 9.31 13.28
N GLY A 311 21.18 10.50 13.89
CA GLY A 311 22.38 11.07 14.47
C GLY A 311 22.97 10.19 15.57
N ALA A 312 24.26 10.39 15.90
CA ALA A 312 24.86 9.74 17.05
C ALA A 312 24.02 10.06 18.28
N ALA A 313 23.69 9.06 19.10
CA ALA A 313 23.12 9.31 20.41
C ALA A 313 24.09 10.22 21.16
N GLY A 314 23.74 11.52 21.29
CA GLY A 314 24.44 12.40 22.20
C GLY A 314 24.41 11.82 23.61
N PRO A 315 25.29 12.25 24.53
CA PRO A 315 25.15 11.85 25.93
C PRO A 315 23.75 12.29 26.39
N SER A 316 22.88 11.29 26.59
CA SER A 316 21.55 11.34 27.22
C SER A 316 21.14 12.75 27.65
N ALA A 317 20.53 13.50 26.73
CA ALA A 317 19.84 14.74 27.05
C ALA A 317 18.37 14.41 27.33
N ASP A 318 18.05 14.45 28.63
CA ASP A 318 16.72 14.65 29.24
C ASP A 318 15.59 13.60 28.96
N PRO A 319 15.08 12.86 29.96
CA PRO A 319 13.96 11.91 29.82
C PRO A 319 12.58 12.52 29.53
N GLY A 320 12.50 13.75 29.04
CA GLY A 320 11.25 14.48 28.80
C GLY A 320 11.02 14.75 27.32
N LYS A 321 9.96 14.17 26.75
CA LYS A 321 9.45 14.34 25.37
C LYS A 321 10.03 13.41 24.29
N GLY A 322 10.09 12.12 24.57
CA GLY A 322 10.05 11.10 23.50
C GLY A 322 8.59 10.72 23.25
N SER A 323 8.11 10.80 22.02
CA SER A 323 6.80 10.29 21.61
C SER A 323 6.65 8.83 22.06
N LEU A 324 5.55 8.49 22.72
CA LEU A 324 5.23 7.12 23.14
C LEU A 324 5.35 6.10 21.99
N GLU A 325 6.43 5.32 21.94
CA GLU A 325 6.59 4.23 20.99
C GLU A 325 5.83 3.01 21.52
N LEU A 326 4.68 2.69 20.93
CA LEU A 326 3.93 1.45 21.14
C LEU A 326 4.14 0.52 19.95
N THR A 327 4.52 -0.74 20.17
CA THR A 327 4.72 -1.74 19.11
C THR A 327 4.09 -3.07 19.50
N THR A 328 3.68 -3.85 18.49
CA THR A 328 3.02 -5.14 18.66
C THR A 328 3.61 -6.16 17.68
N SER A 329 4.02 -7.34 18.14
CA SER A 329 4.56 -8.38 17.28
C SER A 329 4.39 -9.78 17.87
N PRO A 330 3.99 -10.80 17.09
CA PRO A 330 3.58 -10.70 15.68
C PRO A 330 2.18 -10.08 15.53
N THR A 331 1.90 -9.47 14.38
CA THR A 331 0.53 -9.18 13.92
C THR A 331 0.49 -9.37 12.39
N PRO A 332 -0.41 -10.22 11.84
CA PRO A 332 -1.39 -11.06 12.55
C PRO A 332 -0.77 -12.13 13.46
N PHE A 333 -1.53 -12.62 14.45
CA PHE A 333 -1.09 -13.67 15.37
C PHE A 333 -2.17 -14.74 15.63
N GLN A 334 -1.74 -15.96 15.97
CA GLN A 334 -2.63 -17.08 16.31
C GLN A 334 -2.69 -17.39 17.82
N ASN A 335 -1.53 -17.35 18.50
CA ASN A 335 -1.42 -17.71 19.91
C ASN A 335 -1.34 -16.48 20.81
N SER A 336 -0.36 -15.61 20.56
CA SER A 336 -0.21 -14.35 21.29
C SER A 336 0.54 -13.31 20.46
N SER A 337 0.30 -12.05 20.82
CA SER A 337 1.07 -10.89 20.35
C SER A 337 1.74 -10.23 21.53
N MET A 338 3.01 -9.91 21.36
CA MET A 338 3.79 -9.17 22.34
C MET A 338 3.63 -7.66 22.13
N VAL A 339 3.33 -6.94 23.19
CA VAL A 339 3.13 -5.49 23.22
C VAL A 339 4.30 -4.85 23.94
N ARG A 340 5.02 -3.95 23.27
CA ARG A 340 6.17 -3.25 23.86
C ARG A 340 5.97 -1.75 23.80
N PHE A 341 6.30 -1.07 24.89
CA PHE A 341 6.38 0.38 24.90
C PHE A 341 7.50 0.90 25.78
N ARG A 342 7.87 2.17 25.58
CA ARG A 342 8.79 2.90 26.46
C ARG A 342 8.11 4.13 27.04
N GLN A 343 8.41 4.42 28.29
CA GLN A 343 7.96 5.66 28.96
C GLN A 343 9.13 6.39 29.60
N GLY A 344 9.14 7.72 29.48
CA GLY A 344 10.22 8.59 29.97
C GLY A 344 10.19 8.89 31.47
N ALA A 345 9.00 8.80 32.09
CA ALA A 345 8.81 9.09 33.51
C ALA A 345 8.03 7.96 34.21
N ALA A 346 8.20 7.85 35.54
CA ALA A 346 7.33 7.00 36.34
C ALA A 346 5.90 7.56 36.30
N GLY A 347 4.91 6.69 36.12
CA GLY A 347 3.53 7.13 35.99
C GLY A 347 2.55 5.97 35.90
N HIS A 348 1.27 6.29 36.07
CA HIS A 348 0.18 5.35 35.89
C HIS A 348 0.01 5.00 34.40
N VAL A 349 0.01 3.71 34.10
CA VAL A 349 -0.11 3.16 32.75
C VAL A 349 -1.33 2.27 32.68
N ARG A 350 -2.18 2.53 31.68
CA ARG A 350 -3.28 1.66 31.30
C ARG A 350 -3.06 1.15 29.87
N LEU A 351 -3.03 -0.16 29.71
CA LEU A 351 -2.88 -0.84 28.41
C LEU A 351 -4.09 -1.75 28.22
N THR A 352 -4.95 -1.39 27.27
CA THR A 352 -6.27 -2.01 27.08
C THR A 352 -6.45 -2.44 25.64
N VAL A 353 -7.08 -3.58 25.43
CA VAL A 353 -7.44 -4.13 24.12
C VAL A 353 -8.92 -3.85 23.86
N TYR A 354 -9.23 -3.27 22.72
CA TYR A 354 -10.58 -2.94 22.27
C TYR A 354 -10.94 -3.68 20.99
N ASP A 355 -12.23 -4.02 20.81
CA ASP A 355 -12.76 -4.46 19.53
C ASP A 355 -13.10 -3.28 18.60
N LEU A 356 -13.57 -3.58 17.38
CA LEU A 356 -13.99 -2.57 16.39
C LEU A 356 -15.18 -1.71 16.85
N GLN A 357 -15.97 -2.18 17.81
CA GLN A 357 -17.09 -1.42 18.39
C GLN A 357 -16.63 -0.56 19.59
N GLY A 358 -15.33 -0.55 19.91
CA GLY A 358 -14.77 0.19 21.05
C GLY A 358 -15.06 -0.45 22.40
N ARG A 359 -15.50 -1.72 22.44
CA ARG A 359 -15.71 -2.45 23.70
C ARG A 359 -14.37 -2.96 24.22
N GLU A 360 -14.14 -2.78 25.52
CA GLU A 360 -12.96 -3.33 26.20
C GLU A 360 -13.03 -4.86 26.21
N VAL A 361 -12.06 -5.49 25.56
CA VAL A 361 -11.92 -6.95 25.45
C VAL A 361 -11.00 -7.46 26.56
N ALA A 362 -9.85 -6.82 26.77
CA ALA A 362 -8.86 -7.22 27.77
C ALA A 362 -8.10 -6.03 28.33
N ARG A 363 -7.62 -6.15 29.57
CA ARG A 363 -6.73 -5.16 30.21
C ARG A 363 -5.41 -5.82 30.56
N LEU A 364 -4.33 -5.40 29.90
CA LEU A 364 -3.00 -5.99 30.04
C LEU A 364 -2.25 -5.38 31.23
N VAL A 365 -2.45 -4.09 31.49
CA VAL A 365 -1.91 -3.41 32.67
C VAL A 365 -2.77 -2.21 33.05
N ASP A 366 -2.85 -1.92 34.36
CA ASP A 366 -3.53 -0.75 34.93
C ASP A 366 -2.86 -0.40 36.27
N ARG A 367 -1.63 0.10 36.22
CA ARG A 367 -0.84 0.41 37.42
C ARG A 367 0.29 1.40 37.13
N SER A 368 0.90 1.93 38.19
CA SER A 368 2.12 2.73 38.07
C SER A 368 3.33 1.87 37.71
N LEU A 369 4.07 2.29 36.68
CA LEU A 369 5.30 1.65 36.23
C LEU A 369 6.50 2.63 36.35
N PRO A 370 7.73 2.13 36.59
CA PRO A 370 8.93 2.96 36.56
C PRO A 370 9.26 3.43 35.13
N PRO A 371 10.11 4.47 34.94
CA PRO A 371 10.60 4.83 33.62
C PRO A 371 11.38 3.66 32.99
N GLY A 372 11.29 3.51 31.67
CA GLY A 372 11.97 2.43 30.94
C GLY A 372 11.11 1.72 29.90
N ALA A 373 11.61 0.60 29.40
CA ALA A 373 10.91 -0.27 28.47
C ALA A 373 10.07 -1.31 29.22
N HIS A 374 8.86 -1.55 28.71
CA HIS A 374 7.90 -2.50 29.27
C HIS A 374 7.36 -3.42 28.18
N GLU A 375 7.05 -4.65 28.57
CA GLU A 375 6.60 -5.71 27.68
C GLU A 375 5.43 -6.46 28.33
N PHE A 376 4.36 -6.64 27.56
CA PHE A 376 3.14 -7.32 27.97
C PHE A 376 2.66 -8.23 26.85
N GLU A 377 2.11 -9.39 27.18
CA GLU A 377 1.59 -10.34 26.20
C GLU A 377 0.06 -10.29 26.16
N TRP A 378 -0.51 -10.30 24.96
CA TRP A 378 -1.94 -10.59 24.79
C TRP A 378 -2.13 -11.91 24.03
N SER A 379 -2.81 -12.87 24.67
CA SER A 379 -3.04 -14.22 24.15
C SER A 379 -4.36 -14.37 23.36
N GLY A 380 -4.96 -13.26 22.92
CA GLY A 380 -6.25 -13.29 22.22
C GLY A 380 -7.42 -13.76 23.10
N ARG A 381 -7.32 -13.52 24.42
CA ARG A 381 -8.35 -13.83 25.41
C ARG A 381 -8.93 -12.56 26.01
N ASP A 382 -10.20 -12.61 26.39
CA ASP A 382 -10.88 -11.53 27.09
C ASP A 382 -10.54 -11.50 28.60
N THR A 383 -11.09 -10.53 29.33
CA THR A 383 -10.92 -10.38 30.79
C THR A 383 -11.43 -11.58 31.61
N ASN A 384 -12.32 -12.41 31.06
CA ASN A 384 -12.83 -13.63 31.68
C ASN A 384 -12.01 -14.88 31.30
N GLY A 385 -10.94 -14.71 30.50
CA GLY A 385 -10.13 -15.80 29.97
C GLY A 385 -10.75 -16.53 28.78
N ALA A 386 -11.91 -16.09 28.31
CA ALA A 386 -12.57 -16.66 27.16
C ALA A 386 -11.84 -16.27 25.86
N PRO A 387 -11.81 -17.16 24.85
CA PRO A 387 -11.21 -16.87 23.56
C PRO A 387 -11.94 -15.71 22.84
N ALA A 388 -11.24 -14.61 22.54
CA ALA A 388 -11.76 -13.52 21.71
C ALA A 388 -11.86 -13.98 20.23
N PRO A 389 -12.89 -13.61 19.45
CA PRO A 389 -13.05 -14.08 18.07
C PRO A 389 -11.91 -13.62 17.13
N SER A 390 -11.73 -14.30 16.00
CA SER A 390 -10.86 -13.79 14.93
C SER A 390 -11.34 -12.41 14.50
N GLY A 391 -10.42 -11.46 14.30
CA GLY A 391 -10.78 -10.10 13.96
C GLY A 391 -9.70 -9.07 14.27
N VAL A 392 -10.06 -7.82 14.02
CA VAL A 392 -9.21 -6.65 14.28
C VAL A 392 -9.47 -6.12 15.68
N TYR A 393 -8.38 -5.85 16.41
CA TYR A 393 -8.42 -5.26 17.73
C TYR A 393 -7.46 -4.07 17.81
N PHE A 394 -7.72 -3.17 18.74
CA PHE A 394 -6.87 -2.02 19.02
C PHE A 394 -6.29 -2.13 20.43
N ILE A 395 -4.97 -2.17 20.52
CA ILE A 395 -4.26 -2.04 21.79
C ILE A 395 -3.98 -0.57 22.02
N VAL A 396 -4.57 -0.02 23.08
CA VAL A 396 -4.48 1.39 23.44
C VAL A 396 -3.67 1.51 24.72
N LEU A 397 -2.63 2.34 24.66
CA LEU A 397 -1.78 2.71 25.78
C LEU A 397 -2.15 4.13 26.22
N GLU A 398 -2.49 4.29 27.49
CA GLU A 398 -2.80 5.56 28.14
C GLU A 398 -1.82 5.80 29.29
N THR A 399 -1.19 6.97 29.29
CA THR A 399 -0.32 7.46 30.36
C THR A 399 -0.80 8.84 30.83
N ALA A 400 -0.14 9.43 31.84
CA ALA A 400 -0.56 10.69 32.46
C ALA A 400 -0.64 11.92 31.52
N GLY A 401 -0.10 11.85 30.30
CA GLY A 401 -0.19 12.95 29.32
C GLY A 401 -0.20 12.53 27.85
N GLU A 402 -0.14 11.23 27.56
CA GLU A 402 -0.05 10.72 26.18
C GLU A 402 -0.91 9.47 26.00
N ARG A 403 -1.50 9.34 24.81
CA ARG A 403 -2.27 8.18 24.38
C ARG A 403 -1.73 7.68 23.04
N ALA A 404 -1.43 6.40 22.95
CA ALA A 404 -1.02 5.73 21.70
C ALA A 404 -1.94 4.54 21.42
N SER A 405 -2.07 4.14 20.16
CA SER A 405 -2.81 2.94 19.80
C SER A 405 -2.11 2.15 18.69
N ARG A 406 -2.31 0.83 18.69
CA ARG A 406 -1.84 -0.09 17.65
C ARG A 406 -2.93 -1.07 17.27
N ARG A 407 -3.14 -1.23 15.96
CA ARG A 407 -3.99 -2.25 15.38
C ARG A 407 -3.28 -3.60 15.44
N VAL A 408 -3.98 -4.63 15.92
CA VAL A 408 -3.52 -6.03 15.89
C VAL A 408 -4.59 -6.91 15.28
N VAL A 409 -4.17 -7.96 14.59
CA VAL A 409 -5.08 -8.92 13.92
C VAL A 409 -4.92 -10.29 14.59
N LEU A 410 -6.01 -10.81 15.16
CA LEU A 410 -6.08 -12.16 15.72
C LEU A 410 -6.70 -13.10 14.69
N ILE A 411 -6.00 -14.19 14.37
CA ILE A 411 -6.46 -15.26 13.48
C ILE A 411 -6.55 -16.55 14.29
N ARG A 412 -7.71 -17.20 14.29
CA ARG A 412 -7.91 -18.54 14.86
C ARG A 412 -8.13 -19.59 13.81
#